data_AF-A0AAV8ZY55-F1
#
_entry.id   AF-A0AAV8ZY55-F1
#
_cell.length_a   1.000
_cell.length_b   1.000
_cell.length_c   1.000
_cell.angle_alpha   90.00
_cell.angle_beta   90.00
_cell.angle_gamma   90.00
#
_symmetry.space_group_name_H-M   'P 1'
#
loop_
_entity.id
_entity.type
_entity.pdbx_description
1 polymer ?
#
loop_
_entity_poly.entity_id
_entity_poly.type
_entity_poly.pdbx_seq_one_letter_code
_entity_poly.pdbx_strand_id
1 'polypeptide(L)'
;YKCAFKGINRHYELGQWLRERYNSFLPEDYSPEDIYIRSTDVDRTLMSAAANLAGVFPPKNGQVWKQNLLWRPIPIHTVPQADDAVLAMKKSCSRNNELYEEIQNAPFYQEVNEQYVNLYEYVSKYSGLHITDMADVKMIRSVFYVYENYNRSYIPSWASSLNQTVLDYLSGLTYQRHTFTTEMKRLPRWAIF
;
A
#
# COMPACT_ATOMS: atom_id res chain seq x y z
N TYR A 1 10.72 -4.30 4.23
CA TYR A 1 10.12 -3.04 3.73
C TYR A 1 10.13 -2.03 4.87
N LYS A 2 11.01 -1.02 4.85
CA LYS A 2 11.14 -0.05 5.96
C LYS A 2 10.28 1.20 5.71
N CYS A 3 9.63 1.73 6.76
CA CYS A 3 8.98 3.05 6.67
C CYS A 3 10.06 4.13 6.71
N ALA A 4 10.10 5.00 5.70
CA ALA A 4 11.05 6.11 5.67
C ALA A 4 10.66 7.19 6.69
N PHE A 5 11.62 7.97 7.19
CA PHE A 5 11.36 9.06 8.15
C PHE A 5 10.30 10.05 7.66
N LYS A 6 10.34 10.41 6.36
CA LYS A 6 9.30 11.23 5.72
C LYS A 6 7.90 10.60 5.83
N GLY A 7 7.80 9.27 5.73
CA GLY A 7 6.54 8.55 5.87
C GLY A 7 6.00 8.56 7.31
N ILE A 8 6.89 8.42 8.29
CA ILE A 8 6.55 8.55 9.72
C ILE A 8 5.96 9.94 9.99
N ASN A 9 6.62 11.01 9.54
CA ASN A 9 6.14 12.37 9.75
C ASN A 9 4.78 12.62 9.08
N ARG A 10 4.59 12.15 7.85
CA ARG A 10 3.29 12.25 7.15
C ARG A 10 2.15 11.57 7.91
N HIS A 11 2.41 10.40 8.51
CA HIS A 11 1.40 9.73 9.32
C HIS A 11 1.11 10.47 10.62
N TYR A 12 2.13 11.05 11.26
CA TYR A 12 1.96 11.89 12.44
C TYR A 12 1.11 13.13 12.14
N GLU A 13 1.43 13.87 11.07
CA GLU A 13 0.66 15.03 10.60
C GLU A 13 -0.79 14.65 10.25
N LEU A 14 -1.00 13.51 9.58
CA LEU A 14 -2.33 12.97 9.34
C LEU A 14 -3.07 12.69 10.66
N GLY A 15 -2.37 12.22 11.69
CA GLY A 15 -2.94 11.99 13.01
C GLY A 15 -3.39 13.28 13.68
N GLN A 16 -2.58 14.34 13.60
CA GLN A 16 -2.95 15.66 14.11
C GLN A 16 -4.19 16.21 13.39
N TRP A 17 -4.23 16.07 12.07
CA TRP A 17 -5.40 16.47 11.28
C TRP A 17 -6.66 15.68 11.66
N LEU A 18 -6.55 14.36 11.87
CA LEU A 18 -7.68 13.54 12.33
C LEU A 18 -8.15 13.99 13.72
N ARG A 19 -7.23 14.33 14.63
CA ARG A 19 -7.58 14.85 15.96
C ARG A 19 -8.35 16.16 15.88
N GLU A 20 -7.92 17.08 15.01
CA GLU A 20 -8.64 18.34 14.78
C GLU A 20 -10.02 18.09 14.16
N ARG A 21 -10.09 17.25 13.14
CA ARG A 21 -11.34 16.94 12.43
C ARG A 21 -12.39 16.28 13.32
N TYR A 22 -11.97 15.38 14.21
CA TYR A 22 -12.85 14.59 15.06
C TYR A 22 -12.84 15.03 16.52
N ASN A 23 -12.43 16.27 16.83
CA ASN A 23 -12.28 16.75 18.21
C ASN A 23 -13.59 16.71 19.04
N SER A 24 -14.75 16.79 18.39
CA SER A 24 -16.08 16.75 18.99
C SER A 24 -16.64 15.34 19.13
N PHE A 25 -16.05 14.37 18.42
CA PHE A 25 -16.48 12.97 18.42
C PHE A 25 -15.53 12.10 19.26
N LEU A 26 -14.23 12.29 19.12
CA LEU A 26 -13.21 11.56 19.86
C LEU A 26 -12.90 12.25 21.18
N PRO A 27 -12.96 11.54 22.31
CA PRO A 27 -12.49 12.06 23.60
C PRO A 27 -11.05 12.54 23.53
N GLU A 28 -10.70 13.48 24.42
CA GLU A 28 -9.34 14.02 24.49
C GLU A 28 -8.33 12.99 25.01
N ASP A 29 -8.75 12.22 26.01
CA ASP A 29 -7.96 11.13 26.55
C ASP A 29 -8.22 9.83 25.77
N TYR A 30 -7.16 9.04 25.60
CA TYR A 30 -7.29 7.72 25.00
C TYR A 30 -7.96 6.75 25.98
N SER A 31 -8.99 6.03 25.49
CA SER A 31 -9.54 4.83 26.12
C SER A 31 -9.54 3.65 25.13
N PRO A 32 -9.21 2.42 25.58
CA PRO A 32 -9.37 1.22 24.76
C PRO A 32 -10.84 0.90 24.42
N GLU A 33 -11.81 1.51 25.12
CA GLU A 33 -13.24 1.32 24.86
C GLU A 33 -13.75 2.19 23.69
N ASP A 34 -13.07 3.29 23.39
CA ASP A 34 -13.53 4.26 22.39
C ASP A 34 -12.99 3.96 20.98
N ILE A 35 -11.81 3.33 20.89
CA ILE A 35 -11.12 3.10 19.62
C ILE A 35 -10.52 1.71 19.54
N TYR A 36 -10.61 1.12 18.34
CA TYR A 36 -9.94 -0.11 17.98
C TYR A 36 -9.02 0.13 16.79
N ILE A 37 -7.74 -0.23 16.92
CA ILE A 37 -6.75 -0.03 15.87
C ILE A 37 -6.33 -1.38 15.33
N ARG A 38 -6.46 -1.53 14.01
CA ARG A 38 -5.98 -2.70 13.28
C ARG A 38 -5.10 -2.30 12.11
N SER A 39 -4.00 -3.01 11.93
CA SER A 39 -3.07 -2.82 10.82
C SER A 39 -2.69 -4.16 10.21
N THR A 40 -2.24 -4.16 8.94
CA THR A 40 -1.64 -5.36 8.33
C THR A 40 -0.30 -5.67 8.99
N ASP A 41 0.05 -6.95 9.05
CA ASP A 41 1.29 -7.44 9.67
C ASP A 41 2.51 -7.19 8.76
N VAL A 42 2.84 -5.91 8.59
CA VAL A 42 4.01 -5.42 7.87
C VAL A 42 4.58 -4.23 8.64
N ASP A 43 5.90 -4.17 8.81
CA ASP A 43 6.59 -3.10 9.53
C ASP A 43 6.10 -1.70 9.13
N ARG A 44 6.00 -1.44 7.82
CA ARG A 44 5.61 -0.11 7.33
C ARG A 44 4.22 0.32 7.82
N THR A 45 3.25 -0.58 7.89
CA THR A 45 1.87 -0.27 8.27
C THR A 45 1.70 -0.21 9.77
N LEU A 46 2.44 -1.03 10.53
CA LEU A 46 2.49 -0.95 12.00
C LEU A 46 3.15 0.35 12.46
N MET A 47 4.30 0.70 11.87
CA MET A 47 5.00 1.97 12.16
C MET A 47 4.15 3.19 11.77
N SER A 48 3.47 3.14 10.62
CA SER A 48 2.53 4.17 10.18
C SER A 48 1.38 4.36 11.17
N ALA A 49 0.77 3.28 11.65
CA ALA A 49 -0.31 3.35 12.63
C ALA A 49 0.18 3.94 13.97
N ALA A 50 1.36 3.53 14.46
CA ALA A 50 1.95 4.08 15.67
C ALA A 50 2.25 5.58 15.56
N ALA A 51 2.82 6.01 14.43
CA ALA A 51 3.10 7.42 14.17
C ALA A 51 1.82 8.25 14.07
N ASN A 52 0.78 7.70 13.43
CA ASN A 52 -0.52 8.35 13.35
C ASN A 52 -1.16 8.51 14.73
N LEU A 53 -1.18 7.47 15.54
CA LEU A 53 -1.73 7.51 16.89
C LEU A 53 -1.00 8.48 17.81
N ALA A 54 0.31 8.69 17.63
CA ALA A 54 1.06 9.71 18.34
C ALA A 54 0.55 11.13 18.03
N GLY A 55 0.02 11.36 16.82
CA GLY A 55 -0.62 12.62 16.44
C GLY A 55 -2.10 12.70 16.85
N VAL A 56 -2.81 11.56 16.88
CA VAL A 56 -4.23 11.53 17.29
C VAL A 56 -4.40 11.70 18.80
N PHE A 57 -3.62 10.97 19.60
CA PHE A 57 -3.74 10.94 21.06
C PHE A 57 -2.42 11.32 21.76
N PRO A 58 -1.95 12.57 21.60
CA PRO A 58 -0.84 13.06 22.40
C PRO A 58 -1.26 13.06 23.89
N PRO A 59 -0.51 12.41 24.80
CA PRO A 59 -0.89 12.31 26.19
C PRO A 59 -0.92 13.70 26.84
N LYS A 60 -2.00 13.99 27.59
CA LYS A 60 -2.17 15.21 28.37
C LYS A 60 -2.46 14.88 29.83
N ASN A 61 -2.11 15.80 30.72
CA ASN A 61 -2.43 15.72 32.15
C ASN A 61 -2.09 14.34 32.74
N GLY A 62 -3.08 13.64 33.31
CA GLY A 62 -2.92 12.32 33.94
C GLY A 62 -2.53 11.18 32.98
N GLN A 63 -2.56 11.39 31.67
CA GLN A 63 -2.13 10.40 30.66
C GLN A 63 -0.61 10.46 30.39
N VAL A 64 0.08 11.49 30.89
CA VAL A 64 1.53 11.64 30.75
C VAL A 64 2.23 10.71 31.74
N TRP A 65 2.68 9.55 31.26
CA TRP A 65 3.40 8.56 32.08
C TRP A 65 4.91 8.85 32.19
N LYS A 66 5.46 9.69 31.32
CA LYS A 66 6.88 10.09 31.31
C LYS A 66 7.03 11.53 30.82
N GLN A 67 7.60 12.38 31.68
CA GLN A 67 7.58 13.85 31.51
C GLN A 67 8.25 14.36 30.22
N ASN A 68 9.30 13.69 29.74
CA ASN A 68 10.03 14.07 28.51
C ASN A 68 9.63 13.22 27.29
N LEU A 69 8.48 12.54 27.35
CA LEU A 69 8.00 11.69 26.26
C LEU A 69 6.48 11.87 26.13
N LEU A 70 6.08 12.79 25.25
CA LEU A 70 4.67 13.04 24.88
C LEU A 70 4.16 11.96 23.92
N TRP A 71 4.34 10.71 24.31
CA TRP A 71 3.88 9.52 23.62
C TRP A 71 3.49 8.49 24.66
N ARG A 72 2.46 7.70 24.37
CA ARG A 72 2.08 6.54 25.17
C ARG A 72 1.88 5.31 24.27
N PRO A 73 2.09 4.10 24.78
CA PRO A 73 1.72 2.90 24.05
C PRO A 73 0.20 2.86 23.87
N ILE A 74 -0.23 2.66 22.63
CA ILE A 74 -1.60 2.37 22.23
C ILE A 74 -1.55 1.05 21.46
N PRO A 75 -2.34 0.02 21.84
CA PRO A 75 -2.34 -1.27 21.16
C PRO A 75 -2.68 -1.14 19.67
N ILE A 76 -1.91 -1.82 18.82
CA ILE A 76 -2.18 -1.96 17.39
C ILE A 76 -2.34 -3.45 17.13
N HIS A 77 -3.55 -3.87 16.80
CA HIS A 77 -3.86 -5.26 16.55
C HIS A 77 -3.50 -5.65 15.12
N THR A 78 -3.04 -6.87 14.93
CA THR A 78 -2.71 -7.40 13.61
C THR A 78 -3.02 -8.89 13.52
N VAL A 79 -3.02 -9.39 12.29
CA VAL A 79 -3.22 -10.80 11.96
C VAL A 79 -2.09 -11.17 10.99
N PRO A 80 -1.44 -12.34 11.15
CA PRO A 80 -0.44 -12.81 10.20
C PRO A 80 -0.95 -12.70 8.77
N GLN A 81 -0.10 -12.22 7.85
CA GLN A 81 -0.54 -11.91 6.48
C GLN A 81 -1.27 -13.07 5.79
N ALA A 82 -0.77 -14.31 5.95
CA ALA A 82 -1.38 -15.49 5.34
C ALA A 82 -2.81 -15.79 5.84
N ASP A 83 -3.19 -15.26 6.99
CA ASP A 83 -4.49 -15.47 7.63
C ASP A 83 -5.39 -14.23 7.55
N ASP A 84 -4.86 -13.09 7.12
CA ASP A 84 -5.60 -11.83 7.07
C ASP A 84 -6.49 -11.75 5.83
N ALA A 85 -7.78 -12.04 6.04
CA ALA A 85 -8.84 -11.95 5.05
C ALA A 85 -9.42 -10.54 4.85
N VAL A 86 -9.00 -9.56 5.66
CA VAL A 86 -9.66 -8.25 5.71
C VAL A 86 -8.74 -7.15 5.17
N LEU A 87 -7.59 -6.91 5.79
CA LEU A 87 -6.73 -5.79 5.41
C LEU A 87 -5.69 -6.21 4.37
N ALA A 88 -4.95 -7.28 4.65
CA ALA A 88 -3.96 -7.80 3.70
C ALA A 88 -4.62 -8.56 2.54
N MET A 89 -5.80 -9.14 2.76
CA MET A 89 -6.55 -9.97 1.79
C MET A 89 -5.70 -11.08 1.18
N LYS A 90 -4.85 -11.68 2.02
CA LYS A 90 -3.87 -12.71 1.63
C LYS A 90 -4.26 -14.10 2.10
N LYS A 91 -5.37 -14.21 2.85
CA LYS A 91 -5.97 -15.50 3.16
C LYS A 91 -6.37 -16.22 1.89
N SER A 92 -5.93 -17.48 1.76
CA SER A 92 -6.17 -18.30 0.58
C SER A 92 -7.67 -18.44 0.28
N CYS A 93 -8.03 -18.29 -0.99
CA CYS A 93 -9.39 -18.44 -1.51
C CYS A 93 -9.32 -19.09 -2.89
N SER A 94 -9.65 -20.39 -2.99
CA SER A 94 -9.55 -21.17 -4.25
C SER A 94 -10.27 -20.47 -5.40
N ARG A 95 -11.53 -20.07 -5.18
CA ARG A 95 -12.34 -19.41 -6.21
C ARG A 95 -11.72 -18.10 -6.70
N ASN A 96 -11.14 -17.30 -5.81
CA ASN A 96 -10.50 -16.05 -6.21
C ASN A 96 -9.19 -16.30 -6.99
N ASN A 97 -8.46 -17.37 -6.68
CA ASN A 97 -7.27 -17.76 -7.43
C ASN A 97 -7.63 -18.24 -8.83
N GLU A 98 -8.64 -19.10 -8.96
CA GLU A 98 -9.18 -19.56 -10.25
C GLU A 98 -9.60 -18.36 -11.12
N LEU A 99 -10.40 -17.44 -10.56
CA LEU A 99 -10.81 -16.23 -11.27
C LEU A 99 -9.63 -15.35 -11.67
N TYR A 100 -8.60 -15.25 -10.83
CA TYR A 100 -7.42 -14.46 -11.15
C TYR A 100 -6.66 -15.07 -12.33
N GLU A 101 -6.51 -16.39 -12.37
CA GLU A 101 -5.91 -17.12 -13.49
C GLU A 101 -6.74 -16.99 -14.78
N GLU A 102 -8.07 -17.10 -14.68
CA GLU A 102 -8.98 -16.87 -15.81
C GLU A 102 -8.81 -15.45 -16.39
N ILE A 103 -8.76 -14.43 -15.53
CA ILE A 103 -8.57 -13.04 -15.95
C ILE A 103 -7.18 -12.82 -16.53
N GLN A 104 -6.14 -13.39 -15.94
CA GLN A 104 -4.77 -13.26 -16.46
C GLN A 104 -4.64 -13.86 -17.88
N ASN A 105 -5.36 -14.94 -18.16
CA ASN A 105 -5.36 -15.62 -19.46
C ASN A 105 -6.45 -15.12 -20.42
N ALA A 106 -7.25 -14.12 -20.02
CA ALA A 106 -8.30 -13.58 -20.88
C ALA A 106 -7.70 -12.87 -22.11
N PRO A 107 -8.36 -12.94 -23.29
CA PRO A 107 -7.86 -12.37 -24.54
C PRO A 107 -7.39 -10.91 -24.41
N PHE A 108 -8.17 -10.09 -23.70
CA PHE A 108 -7.82 -8.69 -23.45
C PHE A 108 -6.42 -8.51 -22.82
N TYR A 109 -6.06 -9.30 -21.81
CA TYR A 109 -4.77 -9.16 -21.14
C TYR A 109 -3.62 -9.76 -21.95
N GLN A 110 -3.90 -10.81 -22.74
CA GLN A 110 -2.92 -11.37 -23.68
C GLN A 110 -2.61 -10.37 -24.80
N GLU A 111 -3.63 -9.78 -25.42
CA GLU A 111 -3.49 -8.75 -26.45
C GLU A 111 -2.71 -7.52 -25.94
N VAL A 112 -2.97 -7.08 -24.69
CA VAL A 112 -2.19 -6.00 -24.07
C VAL A 112 -0.71 -6.40 -23.95
N ASN A 113 -0.39 -7.60 -23.47
CA ASN A 113 1.01 -8.03 -23.34
C ASN A 113 1.70 -8.12 -24.73
N GLU A 114 1.01 -8.64 -25.75
CA GLU A 114 1.50 -8.70 -27.12
C GLU A 114 1.78 -7.31 -27.70
N GLN A 115 0.86 -6.36 -27.48
CA GLN A 115 0.99 -4.98 -27.94
C GLN A 115 2.24 -4.28 -27.39
N TYR A 116 2.64 -4.61 -26.16
CA TYR A 116 3.74 -3.95 -25.46
C TYR A 116 5.02 -4.79 -25.36
N VAL A 117 5.16 -5.86 -26.16
CA VAL A 117 6.36 -6.72 -26.16
C VAL A 117 7.66 -5.94 -26.34
N ASN A 118 7.69 -4.96 -27.26
CA ASN A 118 8.86 -4.13 -27.52
C ASN A 118 9.28 -3.30 -26.30
N LEU A 119 8.30 -2.85 -25.48
CA LEU A 119 8.57 -2.15 -24.23
C LEU A 119 9.22 -3.11 -23.22
N TYR A 120 8.70 -4.34 -23.11
CA TYR A 120 9.21 -5.33 -22.17
C TYR A 120 10.65 -5.75 -22.52
N GLU A 121 10.93 -5.94 -23.81
CA GLU A 121 12.29 -6.22 -24.30
C GLU A 121 13.24 -5.06 -24.03
N TYR A 122 12.81 -3.82 -24.30
CA TYR A 122 13.60 -2.62 -24.02
C TYR A 122 13.94 -2.52 -22.52
N VAL A 123 12.92 -2.61 -21.66
CA VAL A 123 13.13 -2.51 -20.21
C VAL A 123 14.00 -3.68 -19.71
N SER A 124 13.81 -4.90 -20.23
CA SER A 124 14.65 -6.05 -19.88
C SER A 124 16.12 -5.80 -20.21
N LYS A 125 16.39 -5.34 -21.43
CA LYS A 125 17.75 -5.06 -21.92
C LYS A 125 18.49 -4.05 -21.04
N TYR A 126 17.82 -2.96 -20.66
CA TYR A 126 18.47 -1.85 -19.95
C TYR A 126 18.45 -1.98 -18.43
N SER A 127 17.44 -2.66 -17.86
CA SER A 127 17.38 -2.94 -16.41
C SER A 127 18.17 -4.19 -16.01
N GLY A 128 18.40 -5.12 -16.93
CA GLY A 128 18.95 -6.43 -16.65
C GLY A 128 17.96 -7.39 -15.95
N LEU A 129 16.70 -6.99 -15.81
CA LEU A 129 15.63 -7.82 -15.24
C LEU A 129 14.89 -8.57 -16.36
N HIS A 130 14.29 -9.70 -16.02
CA HIS A 130 13.41 -10.41 -16.95
C HIS A 130 12.01 -9.81 -16.85
N ILE A 131 11.65 -8.95 -17.81
CA ILE A 131 10.32 -8.33 -17.91
C ILE A 131 9.53 -9.11 -18.96
N THR A 132 8.44 -9.74 -18.51
CA THR A 132 7.61 -10.61 -19.36
C THR A 132 6.19 -10.13 -19.50
N ASP A 133 5.70 -9.35 -18.53
CA ASP A 133 4.32 -8.88 -18.53
C ASP A 133 4.16 -7.48 -17.92
N MET A 134 2.91 -7.01 -17.93
CA MET A 134 2.50 -5.77 -17.28
C MET A 134 2.70 -5.73 -15.76
N ALA A 135 2.80 -6.87 -15.04
CA ALA A 135 3.11 -6.88 -13.60
C ALA A 135 4.58 -6.50 -13.34
N ASP A 136 5.49 -6.98 -14.17
CA ASP A 136 6.91 -6.63 -14.12
C ASP A 136 7.11 -5.14 -14.41
N VAL A 137 6.40 -4.61 -15.41
CA VAL A 137 6.41 -3.17 -15.71
C VAL A 137 5.88 -2.34 -14.53
N LYS A 138 4.82 -2.81 -13.86
CA LYS A 138 4.30 -2.17 -12.65
C LYS A 138 5.35 -2.11 -11.53
N MET A 139 6.21 -3.12 -11.41
CA MET A 139 7.33 -3.10 -10.47
C MET A 139 8.34 -2.01 -10.83
N ILE A 140 8.77 -1.94 -12.10
CA ILE A 140 9.68 -0.90 -12.60
C ILE A 140 9.12 0.51 -12.36
N ARG A 141 7.84 0.72 -12.71
CA ARG A 141 7.16 2.00 -12.50
C ARG A 141 7.14 2.41 -11.03
N SER A 142 6.93 1.45 -10.13
CA SER A 142 6.95 1.66 -8.68
C SER A 142 8.35 2.06 -8.19
N VAL A 143 9.41 1.43 -8.70
CA VAL A 143 10.80 1.77 -8.36
C VAL A 143 11.13 3.20 -8.80
N PHE A 144 10.84 3.56 -10.05
CA PHE A 144 11.07 4.92 -10.55
C PHE A 144 10.28 5.97 -9.78
N TYR A 145 9.05 5.68 -9.40
CA TYR A 145 8.28 6.57 -8.54
C TYR A 145 8.97 6.81 -7.19
N VAL A 146 9.51 5.77 -6.56
CA VAL A 146 10.24 5.90 -5.29
C VAL A 146 11.49 6.76 -5.48
N TYR A 147 12.27 6.51 -6.53
CA TYR A 147 13.48 7.30 -6.81
C TYR A 147 13.15 8.77 -7.09
N GLU A 148 12.10 9.03 -7.85
CA GLU A 148 11.64 10.39 -8.15
C GLU A 148 11.34 11.21 -6.87
N ASN A 149 10.77 10.55 -5.85
CA ASN A 149 10.39 11.18 -4.58
C ASN A 149 11.51 11.21 -3.52
N TYR A 150 12.56 10.39 -3.70
CA TYR A 150 13.63 10.26 -2.72
C TYR A 150 14.94 10.86 -3.22
N ASN A 151 15.42 10.36 -4.36
CA ASN A 151 16.60 10.87 -5.03
C ASN A 151 16.57 10.50 -6.53
N ARG A 152 16.35 11.51 -7.37
CA ARG A 152 16.30 11.38 -8.83
C ARG A 152 17.60 10.85 -9.45
N SER A 153 18.74 10.95 -8.77
CA SER A 153 20.02 10.46 -9.30
C SER A 153 20.04 8.94 -9.51
N TYR A 154 19.13 8.19 -8.87
CA TYR A 154 19.00 6.75 -9.06
C TYR A 154 18.18 6.36 -10.29
N ILE A 155 17.53 7.34 -10.95
CA ILE A 155 16.80 7.08 -12.20
C ILE A 155 17.83 7.03 -13.33
N PRO A 156 17.95 5.89 -14.04
CA PRO A 156 18.92 5.77 -15.11
C PRO A 156 18.47 6.57 -16.33
N SER A 157 19.43 7.06 -17.12
CA SER A 157 19.16 7.93 -18.28
C SER A 157 18.22 7.30 -19.31
N TRP A 158 18.29 5.97 -19.51
CA TRP A 158 17.43 5.25 -20.45
C TRP A 158 15.94 5.28 -20.08
N ALA A 159 15.62 5.54 -18.80
CA ALA A 159 14.23 5.65 -18.34
C ALA A 159 13.53 6.90 -18.90
N SER A 160 14.30 7.93 -19.30
CA SER A 160 13.75 9.14 -19.94
C SER A 160 13.09 8.86 -21.29
N SER A 161 13.48 7.77 -21.96
CA SER A 161 12.90 7.33 -23.24
C SER A 161 11.58 6.56 -23.06
N LEU A 162 11.19 6.24 -21.82
CA LEU A 162 9.96 5.51 -21.55
C LEU A 162 8.76 6.46 -21.53
N ASN A 163 7.69 6.06 -22.20
CA ASN A 163 6.41 6.75 -22.13
C ASN A 163 5.75 6.51 -20.76
N GLN A 164 5.74 7.52 -19.89
CA GLN A 164 5.21 7.42 -18.54
C GLN A 164 3.71 7.10 -18.52
N THR A 165 2.92 7.62 -19.46
CA THR A 165 1.49 7.33 -19.58
C THR A 165 1.25 5.85 -19.85
N VAL A 166 2.09 5.22 -20.66
CA VAL A 166 2.02 3.77 -20.93
C VAL A 166 2.37 2.97 -19.66
N LEU A 167 3.42 3.37 -18.94
CA LEU A 167 3.77 2.70 -17.68
C LEU A 167 2.66 2.82 -16.63
N ASP A 168 2.01 3.98 -16.54
CA ASP A 168 0.87 4.22 -15.66
C ASP A 168 -0.34 3.39 -16.07
N TYR A 169 -0.64 3.31 -17.37
CA TYR A 169 -1.71 2.49 -17.91
C TYR A 169 -1.52 1.00 -17.57
N LEU A 170 -0.34 0.43 -17.87
CA LEU A 170 -0.04 -0.98 -17.59
C LEU A 170 -0.04 -1.29 -16.09
N SER A 171 0.43 -0.34 -15.27
CA SER A 171 0.35 -0.44 -13.80
C SER A 171 -1.10 -0.44 -13.33
N GLY A 172 -1.93 0.45 -13.88
CA GLY A 172 -3.36 0.55 -13.58
C GLY A 172 -4.11 -0.73 -13.91
N LEU A 173 -3.88 -1.28 -15.11
CA LEU A 173 -4.45 -2.56 -15.51
C LEU A 173 -4.03 -3.69 -14.56
N THR A 174 -2.78 -3.68 -14.08
CA THR A 174 -2.28 -4.68 -13.12
C THR A 174 -3.05 -4.62 -11.80
N TYR A 175 -3.33 -3.43 -11.28
CA TYR A 175 -4.16 -3.28 -10.09
C TYR A 175 -5.62 -3.68 -10.36
N GLN A 176 -6.16 -3.33 -11.52
CA GLN A 176 -7.53 -3.63 -11.92
C GLN A 176 -7.79 -5.14 -12.01
N ARG A 177 -6.81 -5.94 -12.48
CA ARG A 177 -6.91 -7.42 -12.60
C ARG A 177 -7.47 -8.07 -11.34
N HIS A 178 -7.03 -7.61 -10.16
CA HIS A 178 -7.49 -8.17 -8.90
C HIS A 178 -8.99 -7.93 -8.62
N THR A 179 -9.63 -6.98 -9.30
CA THR A 179 -11.01 -6.52 -9.08
C THR A 179 -11.86 -6.56 -10.34
N PHE A 180 -11.45 -7.32 -11.36
CA PHE A 180 -12.01 -7.17 -12.71
C PHE A 180 -13.51 -7.48 -12.76
N THR A 181 -13.95 -8.55 -12.11
CA THR A 181 -15.35 -8.96 -12.06
C THR A 181 -16.03 -8.56 -10.75
N THR A 182 -17.36 -8.48 -10.75
CA THR A 182 -18.16 -8.28 -9.52
C THR A 182 -17.94 -9.40 -8.51
N GLU A 183 -17.71 -10.63 -8.97
CA GLU A 183 -17.40 -11.77 -8.11
C GLU A 183 -16.05 -11.57 -7.38
N MET A 184 -15.00 -11.19 -8.12
CA MET A 184 -13.68 -10.87 -7.53
C MET A 184 -13.71 -9.66 -6.60
N LYS A 185 -14.63 -8.70 -6.82
CA LYS A 185 -14.84 -7.60 -5.87
C LYS A 185 -15.45 -8.07 -4.55
N ARG A 186 -16.14 -9.22 -4.53
CA ARG A 186 -16.74 -9.78 -3.31
C ARG A 186 -15.76 -10.68 -2.58
N LEU A 187 -15.19 -11.69 -3.24
CA LEU A 187 -14.53 -12.85 -2.59
C LEU A 187 -13.41 -12.54 -1.58
N PRO A 188 -12.53 -11.53 -1.76
CA PRO A 188 -11.56 -11.12 -0.74
C PRO A 188 -11.91 -9.81 -0.03
N ARG A 189 -12.86 -9.01 -0.55
CA ARG A 189 -13.08 -7.62 -0.14
C ARG A 189 -14.38 -7.38 0.62
N TRP A 190 -15.31 -8.34 0.59
CA TRP A 190 -16.54 -8.27 1.40
C TRP A 190 -16.23 -8.10 2.89
N ALA A 191 -15.11 -8.62 3.38
CA ALA A 191 -14.80 -8.54 4.81
C ALA A 191 -14.50 -7.11 5.32
N ILE A 192 -14.31 -6.13 4.40
CA ILE A 192 -14.17 -4.71 4.75
C ILE A 192 -15.52 -3.97 4.67
N PHE A 193 -16.48 -4.42 3.86
CA PHE A 193 -17.75 -3.74 3.56
C PHE A 193 -18.93 -4.39 4.27
#